data_AF-A0A9W6NKF9-F1
#
_entry.id   AF-A0A9W6NKF9-F1
#
_cell.length_a   1.000
_cell.length_b   1.000
_cell.length_c   1.000
_cell.angle_alpha   90.00
_cell.angle_beta   90.00
_cell.angle_gamma   90.00
#
_symmetry.space_group_name_H-M   'P 1'
#
loop_
_entity.id
_entity.type
_entity.pdbx_description
1 polymer ?
#
loop_
_entity_poly.entity_id
_entity_poly.type
_entity_poly.pdbx_seq_one_letter_code
_entity_poly.pdbx_strand_id
1 'polypeptide(L)'
;MTRAAVALFAGRAYDGLSVDDLVTGLGVHRNSLYKTFGSKRGLYLTALQWYLRNELAPLLDGAPTTGALLREGAKLDLLLLAAAEQAPLDAEVGALVAAALARVDAVLGPDAANQLLGLRLRARINTGE
;
A
#
# COMPACT_ATOMS: atom_id res chain seq x y z
N MET A 1 5.53 0.72 -14.88
CA MET A 1 4.94 -0.55 -14.39
C MET A 1 4.74 -0.53 -12.87
N THR A 2 5.77 -0.33 -12.05
CA THR A 2 5.66 -0.39 -10.56
C THR A 2 4.65 0.57 -9.95
N ARG A 3 4.63 1.86 -10.34
CA ARG A 3 3.62 2.83 -9.86
C ARG A 3 2.18 2.42 -10.22
N ALA A 4 1.97 1.87 -11.41
CA ALA A 4 0.65 1.38 -11.82
C ALA A 4 0.24 0.15 -10.99
N ALA A 5 1.19 -0.73 -10.64
CA ALA A 5 0.94 -1.84 -9.74
C ALA A 5 0.57 -1.38 -8.33
N VAL A 6 1.21 -0.31 -7.82
CA VAL A 6 0.80 0.34 -6.55
C VAL A 6 -0.66 0.77 -6.59
N ALA A 7 -1.09 1.46 -7.66
CA ALA A 7 -2.48 1.89 -7.80
C ALA A 7 -3.46 0.70 -7.83
N LEU A 8 -3.13 -0.37 -8.56
CA LEU A 8 -3.95 -1.58 -8.59
C LEU A 8 -4.07 -2.22 -7.19
N PHE A 9 -2.95 -2.42 -6.49
CA PHE A 9 -2.96 -3.03 -5.15
C PHE A 9 -3.54 -2.13 -4.05
N ALA A 10 -3.53 -0.80 -4.23
CA ALA A 10 -4.19 0.14 -3.33
C ALA A 10 -5.72 0.10 -3.50
N GLY A 11 -6.19 -0.06 -4.75
CA GLY A 11 -7.61 -0.10 -5.10
C GLY A 11 -8.26 -1.46 -4.82
N ARG A 12 -7.59 -2.56 -5.20
CA ARG A 12 -8.01 -3.93 -4.89
C ARG A 12 -6.90 -4.63 -4.13
N ALA A 13 -7.28 -5.24 -3.02
CA ALA A 13 -6.35 -5.94 -2.17
C ALA A 13 -5.65 -7.11 -2.88
N TYR A 14 -4.56 -7.62 -2.30
CA TYR A 14 -3.67 -8.55 -2.98
C TYR A 14 -4.43 -9.76 -3.51
N ASP A 15 -5.24 -10.41 -2.69
CA ASP A 15 -5.98 -11.62 -3.09
C ASP A 15 -7.14 -11.34 -4.04
N GLY A 16 -7.63 -10.09 -4.08
CA GLY A 16 -8.66 -9.63 -5.03
C GLY A 16 -8.16 -9.37 -6.46
N LEU A 17 -6.87 -9.59 -6.74
CA LEU A 17 -6.27 -9.41 -8.07
C LEU A 17 -5.70 -10.73 -8.60
N SER A 18 -6.20 -11.24 -9.72
CA SER A 18 -5.55 -12.34 -10.44
C SER A 18 -4.34 -11.84 -11.24
N VAL A 19 -3.50 -12.76 -11.72
CA VAL A 19 -2.43 -12.40 -12.66
C VAL A 19 -3.01 -11.83 -13.96
N ASP A 20 -4.19 -12.29 -14.40
CA ASP A 20 -4.87 -11.77 -15.59
C ASP A 20 -5.34 -10.33 -15.40
N ASP A 21 -5.87 -9.99 -14.22
CA ASP A 21 -6.21 -8.62 -13.87
C ASP A 21 -4.97 -7.72 -13.88
N LEU A 22 -3.85 -8.22 -13.36
CA LEU A 22 -2.59 -7.48 -13.31
C LEU A 22 -2.03 -7.23 -14.71
N VAL A 23 -1.97 -8.24 -15.58
CA VAL A 23 -1.44 -8.05 -16.94
C VAL A 23 -2.34 -7.12 -17.77
N THR A 24 -3.66 -7.22 -17.58
CA THR A 24 -4.65 -6.36 -18.23
C THR A 24 -4.51 -4.92 -17.72
N GLY A 25 -4.55 -4.72 -16.39
CA GLY A 25 -4.47 -3.40 -15.76
C GLY A 25 -3.11 -2.71 -15.93
N LEU A 26 -2.03 -3.48 -16.11
CA LEU A 26 -0.69 -2.93 -16.38
C LEU A 26 -0.38 -2.76 -17.87
N GLY A 27 -1.22 -3.29 -18.76
CA GLY A 27 -1.00 -3.26 -20.21
C GLY A 27 0.26 -4.03 -20.64
N VAL A 28 0.57 -5.15 -19.98
CA VAL A 28 1.77 -5.95 -20.26
C VAL A 28 1.41 -7.39 -20.60
N HIS A 29 2.32 -8.11 -21.26
CA HIS A 29 2.18 -9.55 -21.43
C HIS A 29 2.57 -10.31 -20.16
N ARG A 30 1.87 -11.42 -19.90
CA ARG A 30 2.13 -12.34 -18.78
C ARG A 30 3.60 -12.78 -18.69
N ASN A 31 4.21 -13.13 -19.83
CA ASN A 31 5.62 -13.54 -19.87
C ASN A 31 6.56 -12.41 -19.43
N SER A 32 6.25 -11.16 -19.77
CA SER A 32 7.04 -9.99 -19.38
C SER A 32 6.94 -9.71 -17.88
N LEU A 33 5.74 -9.88 -17.31
CA LEU A 33 5.51 -9.76 -15.86
C LEU A 33 6.36 -10.81 -15.12
N TYR A 34 6.25 -12.08 -15.49
CA TYR A 34 7.02 -13.15 -14.84
C TYR A 34 8.53 -13.02 -15.07
N LYS A 35 8.97 -12.61 -16.26
CA LYS A 35 10.40 -12.37 -16.53
C LYS A 35 10.97 -11.27 -15.63
N THR A 36 10.18 -10.24 -15.32
CA THR A 36 10.64 -9.09 -14.54
C THR A 36 10.54 -9.33 -13.03
N PHE A 37 9.45 -9.94 -12.58
CA PHE A 37 9.12 -10.03 -11.15
C PHE A 37 9.07 -11.45 -10.60
N GLY A 38 9.17 -12.46 -11.45
CA GLY A 38 9.10 -13.88 -11.10
C GLY A 38 7.71 -14.37 -10.72
N SER A 39 6.92 -13.56 -10.01
CA SER A 39 5.60 -13.93 -9.49
C SER A 39 4.73 -12.71 -9.19
N LYS A 40 3.44 -12.94 -8.91
CA LYS A 40 2.53 -11.93 -8.34
C LYS A 40 3.08 -11.37 -7.01
N ARG A 41 3.60 -12.25 -6.14
CA ARG A 41 4.27 -11.88 -4.89
C ARG A 41 5.46 -10.95 -5.14
N GLY A 42 6.32 -11.28 -6.10
CA GLY A 42 7.49 -10.45 -6.44
C GLY A 42 7.11 -9.07 -6.98
N LEU A 43 6.05 -9.00 -7.80
CA LEU A 43 5.49 -7.73 -8.25
C LEU A 43 4.92 -6.93 -7.08
N TYR A 44 4.18 -7.58 -6.18
CA TYR A 44 3.60 -6.94 -5.00
C TYR A 44 4.67 -6.37 -4.07
N LEU A 45 5.71 -7.14 -3.73
CA LEU A 45 6.82 -6.64 -2.91
C LEU A 45 7.55 -5.47 -3.57
N THR A 46 7.78 -5.56 -4.89
CA THR A 46 8.41 -4.46 -5.63
C THR A 46 7.53 -3.20 -5.59
N ALA A 47 6.21 -3.35 -5.73
CA ALA A 47 5.25 -2.26 -5.63
C ALA A 47 5.21 -1.67 -4.21
N LEU A 48 5.12 -2.51 -3.17
CA LEU A 48 5.07 -2.09 -1.78
C LEU A 48 6.34 -1.34 -1.39
N GLN A 49 7.53 -1.87 -1.69
CA GLN A 49 8.79 -1.19 -1.39
C GLN A 49 8.92 0.14 -2.14
N TRP A 50 8.48 0.18 -3.40
CA TRP A 50 8.47 1.41 -4.18
C TRP A 50 7.52 2.44 -3.56
N TYR A 51 6.30 2.03 -3.19
CA TYR A 51 5.31 2.88 -2.53
C TYR A 51 5.85 3.46 -1.22
N LEU A 52 6.43 2.62 -0.35
CA LEU A 52 6.96 3.06 0.94
C LEU A 52 8.03 4.13 0.76
N ARG A 53 8.90 3.98 -0.24
CA ARG A 53 10.01 4.90 -0.51
C ARG A 53 9.59 6.17 -1.23
N ASN A 54 8.67 6.08 -2.19
CA ASN A 54 8.41 7.16 -3.14
C ASN A 54 7.08 7.90 -2.88
N GLU A 55 6.18 7.33 -2.09
CA GLU A 55 4.90 7.96 -1.75
C GLU A 55 4.76 8.17 -0.24
N LEU A 56 4.93 7.12 0.57
CA LEU A 56 4.74 7.23 2.01
C LEU A 56 5.84 8.05 2.69
N ALA A 57 7.12 7.76 2.42
CA ALA A 57 8.22 8.49 3.05
C ALA A 57 8.16 10.00 2.77
N PRO A 58 8.01 10.49 1.52
CA PRO A 58 7.86 11.92 1.26
C PRO A 58 6.62 12.54 1.92
N LEU A 59 5.52 11.79 2.01
CA LEU A 59 4.31 12.24 2.70
C LEU A 59 4.57 12.49 4.18
N LEU A 60 5.33 11.62 4.84
CA LEU A 60 5.66 11.72 6.27
C LEU A 60 6.79 12.71 6.55
N ASP A 61 7.77 12.83 5.66
CA ASP A 61 8.91 13.74 5.82
C ASP A 61 8.50 15.22 5.70
N GLY A 62 7.36 15.51 5.08
CA GLY A 62 6.77 16.86 5.02
C GLY A 62 6.23 17.39 6.36
N ALA A 63 6.47 16.70 7.48
CA ALA A 63 5.93 16.99 8.81
C ALA A 63 4.42 17.31 8.79
N PRO A 64 3.61 16.41 8.21
CA PRO A 64 2.20 16.71 7.95
C PRO A 64 1.39 16.74 9.25
N THR A 65 0.34 17.57 9.25
CA THR A 65 -0.70 17.46 10.29
C THR A 65 -1.61 16.26 9.97
N THR A 66 -2.29 15.73 10.99
CA THR A 66 -3.31 14.68 10.81
C THR A 66 -4.35 15.05 9.76
N GLY A 67 -4.77 16.32 9.73
CA GLY A 67 -5.71 16.82 8.73
C GLY A 67 -5.15 16.82 7.30
N ALA A 68 -3.85 17.05 7.11
CA ALA A 68 -3.21 16.93 5.81
C ALA A 68 -3.16 15.47 5.33
N LEU A 69 -2.81 14.55 6.23
CA LEU A 69 -2.79 13.11 5.92
C LEU A 69 -4.18 12.55 5.62
N LEU A 70 -5.22 13.04 6.30
CA LEU A 70 -6.61 12.66 5.97
C LEU A 70 -7.01 13.07 4.56
N ARG A 71 -6.62 14.28 4.11
CA ARG A 71 -6.87 14.73 2.73
C ARG A 71 -6.13 13.88 1.70
N GLU A 72 -4.94 13.42 2.04
CA GLU A 72 -4.14 12.50 1.21
C GLU A 72 -4.41 11.02 1.53
N GLY A 73 -5.51 10.72 2.22
CA GLY A 73 -5.74 9.40 2.82
C GLY A 73 -5.73 8.22 1.84
N ALA A 74 -6.02 8.46 0.55
CA ALA A 74 -5.88 7.45 -0.50
C ALA A 74 -4.45 6.89 -0.60
N LYS A 75 -3.43 7.71 -0.29
CA LYS A 75 -2.03 7.25 -0.24
C LYS A 75 -1.75 6.32 0.93
N LEU A 76 -2.64 6.16 1.90
CA LEU A 76 -2.47 5.21 3.01
C LEU A 76 -3.09 3.84 2.71
N ASP A 77 -3.79 3.71 1.58
CA ASP A 77 -4.60 2.54 1.28
C ASP A 77 -3.80 1.26 1.09
N LEU A 78 -2.66 1.36 0.40
CA LEU A 78 -1.80 0.19 0.21
C LEU A 78 -1.22 -0.27 1.54
N LEU A 79 -0.82 0.66 2.43
CA LEU A 79 -0.34 0.31 3.76
C LEU A 79 -1.42 -0.40 4.59
N LEU A 80 -2.65 0.12 4.57
CA LEU A 80 -3.78 -0.48 5.29
C LEU A 80 -4.11 -1.89 4.79
N LEU A 81 -4.17 -2.10 3.47
CA LEU A 81 -4.44 -3.43 2.91
C LEU A 81 -3.28 -4.39 3.15
N ALA A 82 -2.04 -3.92 3.01
CA ALA A 82 -0.86 -4.74 3.31
C ALA A 82 -0.88 -5.19 4.77
N ALA A 83 -1.22 -4.29 5.71
CA ALA A 83 -1.33 -4.61 7.12
C ALA A 83 -2.45 -5.62 7.42
N ALA A 84 -3.60 -5.49 6.76
CA ALA A 84 -4.76 -6.33 7.02
C ALA A 84 -4.65 -7.74 6.41
N GLU A 85 -4.10 -7.86 5.20
CA GLU A 85 -4.14 -9.13 4.45
C GLU A 85 -2.80 -9.85 4.38
N GLN A 86 -1.75 -9.17 3.92
CA GLN A 86 -0.50 -9.85 3.56
C GLN A 86 0.51 -9.88 4.71
N ALA A 87 0.53 -8.87 5.57
CA ALA A 87 1.44 -8.83 6.72
C ALA A 87 1.32 -10.03 7.68
N PRO A 88 0.11 -10.58 7.97
CA PRO A 88 -0.02 -11.80 8.78
C PRO A 88 0.45 -13.08 8.09
N LEU A 89 0.51 -13.09 6.75
CA LEU A 89 0.75 -14.29 5.94
C LEU A 89 2.17 -14.34 5.35
N ASP A 90 2.81 -13.19 5.21
CA ASP A 90 4.14 -13.04 4.61
C ASP A 90 5.03 -12.20 5.53
N ALA A 91 6.02 -12.85 6.13
CA ALA A 91 6.91 -12.22 7.11
C ALA A 91 7.70 -11.02 6.55
N GLU A 92 8.03 -11.04 5.26
CA GLU A 92 8.74 -9.94 4.60
C GLU A 92 7.83 -8.71 4.46
N VAL A 93 6.58 -8.93 4.08
CA VAL A 93 5.55 -7.88 4.04
C VAL A 93 5.28 -7.36 5.45
N GLY A 94 5.15 -8.26 6.43
CA GLY A 94 4.93 -7.90 7.83
C GLY A 94 6.02 -6.99 8.39
N ALA A 95 7.29 -7.29 8.09
CA ALA A 95 8.41 -6.45 8.49
C ALA A 95 8.36 -5.05 7.84
N LEU A 96 8.04 -4.97 6.54
CA LEU A 96 7.90 -3.69 5.84
C LEU A 96 6.76 -2.84 6.40
N VAL A 97 5.60 -3.46 6.66
CA VAL A 97 4.44 -2.78 7.25
C VAL A 97 4.75 -2.30 8.67
N ALA A 98 5.36 -3.14 9.51
CA ALA A 98 5.71 -2.77 10.88
C ALA A 98 6.66 -1.57 10.90
N ALA A 99 7.69 -1.56 10.05
CA ALA A 99 8.61 -0.42 9.92
C ALA A 99 7.89 0.85 9.45
N ALA A 100 6.97 0.74 8.51
CA ALA A 100 6.17 1.86 8.02
C ALA A 100 5.26 2.44 9.11
N LEU A 101 4.56 1.59 9.87
CA LEU A 101 3.70 2.01 10.98
C LEU A 101 4.51 2.68 12.09
N ALA A 102 5.66 2.12 12.45
CA ALA A 102 6.57 2.74 13.43
C ALA A 102 7.01 4.15 12.98
N ARG A 103 7.21 4.37 11.67
CA ARG A 103 7.52 5.71 11.13
C ARG A 103 6.32 6.65 11.23
N VAL A 104 5.10 6.18 10.97
CA VAL A 104 3.86 6.97 11.16
C VAL A 104 3.71 7.37 12.63
N ASP A 105 3.90 6.42 13.55
CA ASP A 105 3.85 6.68 15.00
C ASP A 105 4.89 7.70 15.44
N ALA A 106 6.11 7.62 14.90
CA ALA A 106 7.17 8.59 15.20
C ALA A 106 6.86 10.01 14.72
N VAL A 107 6.03 10.17 13.67
CA VAL A 107 5.66 11.48 13.11
C VAL A 107 4.44 12.08 13.82
N LEU A 108 3.44 11.26 14.13
CA LEU A 108 2.14 11.74 14.63
C LEU A 108 1.93 11.49 16.13
N GLY A 109 2.67 10.56 16.72
CA GLY A 109 2.31 9.92 17.98
C GLY A 109 1.29 8.78 17.77
N PRO A 110 1.32 7.75 18.63
CA PRO A 110 0.55 6.51 18.44
C PRO A 110 -0.97 6.74 18.44
N ASP A 111 -1.48 7.64 19.29
CA ASP A 111 -2.92 7.90 19.36
C ASP A 111 -3.44 8.57 18.09
N ALA A 112 -2.72 9.57 17.59
CA ALA A 112 -3.08 10.27 16.36
C ALA A 112 -2.92 9.37 15.12
N ALA A 113 -1.89 8.52 15.09
CA ALA A 113 -1.69 7.51 14.06
C ALA A 113 -2.86 6.50 14.03
N ASN A 114 -3.25 5.97 15.19
CA ASN A 114 -4.39 5.06 15.32
C ASN A 114 -5.70 5.71 14.87
N GLN A 115 -5.95 6.95 15.29
CA GLN A 115 -7.14 7.71 14.85
C GLN A 115 -7.15 7.93 13.34
N LEU A 116 -6.02 8.36 12.75
CA LEU A 116 -5.88 8.56 11.30
C LEU A 116 -6.18 7.28 10.52
N LEU A 117 -5.51 6.18 10.87
CA LEU A 117 -5.65 4.90 10.18
C LEU A 117 -7.07 4.34 10.34
N GLY A 118 -7.67 4.46 11.53
CA GLY A 118 -9.06 4.07 11.79
C GLY A 118 -10.07 4.91 10.98
N LEU A 119 -9.90 6.23 10.94
CA LEU A 119 -10.73 7.12 10.12
C LEU A 119 -10.60 6.78 8.62
N ARG A 120 -9.38 6.52 8.15
CA ARG A 120 -9.16 6.15 6.75
C ARG A 120 -9.80 4.81 6.40
N LEU A 121 -9.63 3.80 7.26
CA LEU A 121 -10.23 2.48 7.09
C LEU A 121 -11.76 2.59 7.00
N ARG A 122 -12.40 3.38 7.88
CA ARG A 122 -13.84 3.65 7.81
C ARG A 122 -14.24 4.34 6.51
N ALA A 123 -13.47 5.32 6.05
CA ALA A 123 -13.76 6.01 4.79
C ALA A 123 -13.73 5.06 3.58
N ARG A 124 -12.95 3.98 3.61
CA ARG A 124 -12.92 2.96 2.53
C ARG A 124 -14.22 2.21 2.37
N ILE A 125 -14.98 1.99 3.45
CA ILE A 125 -16.29 1.33 3.39
C ILE A 125 -17.25 2.14 2.51
N ASN A 126 -17.17 3.47 2.58
CA ASN A 126 -18.03 4.38 1.85
C ASN A 126 -17.54 4.68 0.42
N THR A 127 -16.37 4.18 0.02
CA THR A 127 -15.80 4.40 -1.33
C THR A 127 -15.94 3.17 -2.23
N GLY A 128 -16.69 2.15 -1.80
CA GLY A 128 -17.04 0.99 -2.63
C GLY A 128 -18.16 1.31 -3.62
N GLU A 129 -17.87 2.12 -4.63
CA GLU A 129 -18.60 2.18 -5.92
C GLU A 129 -17.59 2.02 -7.07
#